data_AF-A0A8I6X7C2-F1
#
_entry.id   AF-A0A8I6X7C2-F1
#
_cell.length_a   1.000
_cell.length_b   1.000
_cell.length_c   1.000
_cell.angle_alpha   90.00
_cell.angle_beta   90.00
_cell.angle_gamma   90.00
#
_symmetry.space_group_name_H-M   'P 1'
#
loop_
_entity.id
_entity.type
_entity.pdbx_description
1 polymer ?
#
loop_
_entity_poly.entity_id
_entity_poly.type
_entity_poly.pdbx_seq_one_letter_code
_entity_poly.pdbx_strand_id
1 'polypeptide(L)'
;MIIYKLMRAYISSSSLRKSALRALAKTLIANQPFYLKEQFELLGPNKSGYIFLHNLKSALVKNSTDAMKDYRAIDFVNTVCTLQYRKLDFEEFAASANSVYQMEALETWEQHARRAYELFDSEGGSRFFPYFSLFL
;
A
#
# COMPACT_ATOMS: atom_id res chain seq x y z
N MET A 1 -3.73 -7.28 12.27
CA MET A 1 -3.28 -7.45 10.88
C MET A 1 -2.36 -6.29 10.51
N ILE A 2 -1.11 -6.56 10.15
CA ILE A 2 -0.12 -5.49 9.82
C ILE A 2 -0.58 -4.63 8.64
N ILE A 3 -1.28 -5.23 7.68
CA ILE A 3 -1.78 -4.58 6.46
C ILE A 3 -2.63 -3.34 6.76
N TYR A 4 -3.51 -3.33 7.78
CA TYR A 4 -4.31 -2.13 8.06
C TYR A 4 -3.46 -0.96 8.59
N LYS A 5 -2.39 -1.25 9.34
CA LYS A 5 -1.47 -0.21 9.84
C LYS A 5 -0.69 0.40 8.67
N LEU A 6 -0.26 -0.44 7.73
CA LEU A 6 0.42 -0.02 6.52
C LEU A 6 -0.52 0.77 5.60
N MET A 7 -1.75 0.29 5.40
CA MET A 7 -2.80 1.02 4.68
C MET A 7 -3.09 2.39 5.30
N ARG A 8 -3.16 2.48 6.63
CA ARG A 8 -3.30 3.76 7.33
C ARG A 8 -2.16 4.71 7.03
N ALA A 9 -0.92 4.24 7.22
CA ALA A 9 0.27 5.04 6.99
C ALA A 9 0.30 5.55 5.55
N TYR A 10 0.00 4.68 4.58
CA TYR A 10 -0.09 5.04 3.17
C TYR A 10 -1.16 6.09 2.89
N ILE A 11 -2.41 5.87 3.32
CA ILE A 11 -3.53 6.79 3.05
C ILE A 11 -3.28 8.17 3.65
N SER A 12 -2.68 8.23 4.84
CA SER A 12 -2.33 9.48 5.52
C SER A 12 -1.04 10.14 5.00
N SER A 13 -0.30 9.51 4.09
CA SER A 13 0.95 10.05 3.56
C SER A 13 0.73 11.17 2.53
N SER A 14 1.76 12.01 2.35
CA SER A 14 1.82 13.01 1.29
C SER A 14 1.71 12.39 -0.11
N SER A 15 1.31 13.18 -1.10
CA SER A 15 1.29 12.75 -2.51
C SER A 15 2.65 12.23 -2.96
N LEU A 16 3.73 12.94 -2.58
CA LEU A 16 5.11 12.57 -2.89
C LEU A 16 5.47 11.18 -2.37
N ARG A 17 5.21 10.91 -1.08
CA ARG A 17 5.47 9.61 -0.45
C ARG A 17 4.62 8.51 -1.08
N LYS A 18 3.35 8.78 -1.39
CA LYS A 18 2.48 7.82 -2.09
C LYS A 18 3.04 7.48 -3.47
N SER A 19 3.53 8.45 -4.22
CA SER A 19 4.15 8.23 -5.52
C SER A 19 5.43 7.39 -5.41
N ALA A 20 6.29 7.66 -4.42
CA ALA A 20 7.49 6.86 -4.17
C ALA A 20 7.14 5.40 -3.80
N LEU A 21 6.16 5.19 -2.90
CA LEU A 21 5.69 3.86 -2.51
C LEU A 21 5.04 3.10 -3.67
N ARG A 22 4.31 3.77 -4.56
CA ARG A 22 3.77 3.14 -5.78
C ARG A 22 4.89 2.70 -6.73
N ALA A 23 5.89 3.55 -6.94
CA ALA A 23 7.03 3.21 -7.79
C ALA A 23 7.78 1.99 -7.23
N LEU A 24 7.94 1.93 -5.90
CA LEU A 24 8.51 0.78 -5.21
C LEU A 24 7.67 -0.48 -5.39
N ALA A 25 6.35 -0.39 -5.20
CA ALA A 25 5.43 -1.51 -5.39
C ALA A 25 5.47 -2.09 -6.81
N LYS A 26 5.64 -1.24 -7.83
CA LYS A 26 5.77 -1.70 -9.22
C LYS A 26 6.99 -2.61 -9.43
N THR A 27 8.07 -2.40 -8.68
CA THR A 27 9.23 -3.31 -8.72
C THR A 27 8.96 -4.67 -8.07
N LEU A 28 7.96 -4.74 -7.19
CA LEU A 28 7.58 -5.95 -6.45
C LEU A 28 6.44 -6.74 -7.11
N ILE A 29 5.49 -6.06 -7.74
CA ILE A 29 4.38 -6.70 -8.47
C ILE A 29 4.93 -7.68 -9.52
N ALA A 30 6.10 -7.40 -10.10
CA ALA A 30 6.77 -8.32 -11.02
C ALA A 30 7.16 -9.66 -10.37
N ASN A 31 7.45 -9.67 -9.06
CA ASN A 31 7.98 -10.83 -8.35
C ASN A 31 6.93 -11.55 -7.50
N GLN A 32 5.89 -10.86 -7.02
CA GLN A 32 4.85 -11.45 -6.17
C GLN A 32 3.41 -11.05 -6.58
N PRO A 33 3.03 -11.14 -7.88
CA PRO A 33 1.73 -10.66 -8.33
C PRO A 33 0.58 -11.52 -7.79
N PHE A 34 0.81 -12.82 -7.61
CA PHE A 34 -0.25 -13.77 -7.24
C PHE A 34 -0.81 -13.50 -5.84
N TYR A 35 0.06 -13.41 -4.83
CA TYR A 35 -0.34 -13.21 -3.44
C TYR A 35 -1.05 -11.87 -3.22
N LEU A 36 -0.51 -10.78 -3.77
CA LEU A 36 -1.13 -9.47 -3.67
C LEU A 36 -2.51 -9.45 -4.35
N LYS A 37 -2.65 -10.15 -5.47
CA LYS A 37 -3.93 -10.25 -6.17
C LYS A 37 -4.96 -11.04 -5.38
N GLU A 38 -4.61 -12.18 -4.80
CA GLU A 38 -5.51 -12.91 -3.89
C GLU A 38 -5.96 -12.04 -2.71
N GLN A 39 -5.04 -11.32 -2.07
CA GLN A 39 -5.39 -10.44 -0.95
C GLN A 39 -6.30 -9.28 -1.38
N PHE A 40 -6.08 -8.73 -2.56
CA PHE A 40 -6.93 -7.70 -3.13
C PHE A 40 -8.35 -8.23 -3.36
N GLU A 41 -8.50 -9.40 -3.96
CA GLU A 41 -9.81 -10.04 -4.20
C GLU A 41 -10.55 -10.36 -2.89
N LEU A 42 -9.84 -10.77 -1.83
CA LEU A 42 -10.44 -11.02 -0.52
C LEU A 42 -11.06 -9.76 0.12
N LEU A 43 -10.58 -8.57 -0.25
CA LEU A 43 -11.15 -7.30 0.18
C LEU A 43 -12.36 -6.87 -0.65
N GLY A 44 -12.69 -7.60 -1.72
CA GLY A 44 -13.91 -7.43 -2.51
C GLY A 44 -13.92 -6.13 -3.31
N PRO A 45 -13.03 -5.95 -4.29
CA PRO A 45 -13.09 -4.82 -5.20
C PRO A 45 -14.41 -4.83 -5.98
N ASN A 46 -14.91 -3.66 -6.34
CA ASN A 46 -16.08 -3.57 -7.21
C ASN A 46 -15.74 -3.99 -8.65
N LYS A 47 -16.75 -4.06 -9.53
CA LYS A 47 -16.56 -4.39 -10.96
C LYS A 47 -15.60 -3.44 -11.71
N SER A 48 -15.34 -2.27 -11.14
CA SER A 48 -14.40 -1.28 -11.69
C SER A 48 -12.98 -1.42 -11.11
N GLY A 49 -12.71 -2.44 -10.30
CA GLY A 49 -11.39 -2.73 -9.74
C GLY A 49 -11.01 -1.87 -8.53
N TYR A 50 -11.97 -1.33 -7.78
CA TYR A 50 -11.70 -0.49 -6.61
C TYR A 50 -12.20 -1.11 -5.31
N ILE A 51 -11.37 -1.06 -4.28
CA ILE A 51 -11.77 -1.28 -2.89
C ILE A 51 -12.26 0.05 -2.33
N PHE A 52 -13.53 0.12 -1.94
CA PHE A 52 -14.03 1.29 -1.24
C PHE A 52 -13.74 1.20 0.25
N LEU A 53 -13.26 2.31 0.80
CA LEU A 53 -12.85 2.37 2.21
C LEU A 53 -14.01 2.15 3.18
N HIS A 54 -15.21 2.61 2.81
CA HIS A 54 -16.43 2.34 3.59
C HIS A 54 -16.81 0.86 3.61
N ASN A 55 -16.44 0.08 2.58
CA ASN A 55 -16.67 -1.36 2.49
C ASN A 55 -15.56 -2.18 3.14
N LEU A 56 -14.39 -1.57 3.37
CA LEU A 56 -13.26 -2.21 4.05
C LEU A 56 -13.67 -2.70 5.45
N LYS A 57 -14.58 -1.99 6.15
CA LYS A 57 -15.15 -2.43 7.43
C LYS A 57 -15.77 -3.82 7.34
N SER A 58 -16.63 -4.01 6.35
CA SER A 58 -17.42 -5.22 6.18
C SER A 58 -16.54 -6.38 5.73
N ALA A 59 -15.59 -6.13 4.82
CA ALA A 59 -14.57 -7.10 4.44
C ALA A 59 -13.71 -7.51 5.65
N LEU A 60 -13.36 -6.56 6.52
CA LEU A 60 -12.60 -6.83 7.74
C LEU A 60 -13.38 -7.75 8.68
N VAL A 61 -14.63 -7.42 9.01
CA VAL A 61 -15.45 -8.25 9.91
C VAL A 61 -15.65 -9.65 9.34
N LYS A 62 -15.83 -9.79 8.03
CA LYS A 62 -16.05 -11.08 7.35
C LYS A 62 -14.81 -11.97 7.37
N ASN A 63 -13.61 -11.40 7.26
CA ASN A 63 -12.35 -12.13 7.14
C ASN A 63 -11.53 -12.16 8.46
N SER A 64 -12.06 -11.61 9.56
CA SER A 64 -11.37 -11.54 10.85
C SER A 64 -11.74 -12.70 11.78
N THR A 65 -10.75 -13.25 12.49
CA THR A 65 -10.98 -14.11 13.66
C THR A 65 -11.40 -13.25 14.87
N ASP A 66 -11.94 -13.84 15.94
CA ASP A 66 -12.41 -13.07 17.12
C ASP A 66 -11.28 -12.27 17.80
N ALA A 67 -10.03 -12.73 17.71
CA ALA A 67 -8.85 -11.99 18.16
C ALA A 67 -8.49 -10.78 17.27
N MET A 68 -9.02 -10.73 16.04
CA MET A 68 -8.78 -9.67 15.04
C MET A 68 -9.84 -8.57 15.05
N LYS A 69 -10.93 -8.71 15.84
CA LYS A 69 -11.90 -7.63 16.16
C LYS A 69 -11.28 -6.60 17.12
N ASP A 70 -10.08 -6.15 16.80
CA ASP A 70 -9.34 -5.14 17.53
C ASP A 70 -10.04 -3.79 17.32
N TYR A 71 -10.39 -3.12 18.42
CA TYR A 71 -10.94 -1.76 18.43
C TYR A 71 -10.17 -0.80 17.52
N ARG A 72 -8.84 -0.99 17.41
CA ARG A 72 -7.96 -0.17 16.55
C ARG A 72 -8.22 -0.33 15.05
N ALA A 73 -8.68 -1.49 14.60
CA ALA A 73 -9.04 -1.71 13.20
C ALA A 73 -10.37 -1.05 12.85
N ILE A 74 -11.33 -1.05 13.79
CA ILE A 74 -12.62 -0.37 13.65
C ILE A 74 -12.43 1.16 13.67
N ASP A 75 -11.62 1.67 14.60
CA ASP A 75 -11.30 3.09 14.71
C ASP A 75 -10.54 3.62 13.48
N PHE A 76 -9.61 2.81 12.95
CA PHE A 76 -8.95 3.09 11.68
C PHE A 76 -9.92 3.26 10.52
N VAL A 77 -10.84 2.30 10.34
CA VAL A 77 -11.86 2.36 9.29
C VAL A 77 -12.71 3.63 9.44
N ASN A 78 -13.14 3.96 10.65
CA ASN A 78 -13.93 5.17 10.90
C ASN A 78 -13.15 6.43 10.54
N THR A 79 -11.87 6.51 10.93
CA THR A 79 -10.99 7.65 10.60
C THR A 79 -10.82 7.78 9.10
N VAL A 80 -10.55 6.69 8.38
CA VAL A 80 -10.33 6.73 6.93
C VAL A 80 -11.60 7.04 6.16
N CYS A 81 -12.76 6.60 6.62
CA CYS A 81 -14.05 6.97 6.02
C CYS A 81 -14.33 8.49 6.07
N THR A 82 -13.68 9.24 6.97
CA THR A 82 -13.80 10.71 7.04
C THR A 82 -12.85 11.46 6.10
N LEU A 83 -11.86 10.77 5.53
CA LEU A 83 -10.92 11.38 4.58
C LEU A 83 -11.59 11.52 3.19
N GLN A 84 -11.21 12.55 2.43
CA GLN A 84 -11.66 12.70 1.02
C GLN A 84 -11.22 11.53 0.13
N TYR A 85 -10.25 10.74 0.58
CA TYR A 85 -9.77 9.54 -0.07
C TYR A 85 -10.80 8.42 0.13
N ARG A 86 -11.48 7.98 -0.94
CA ARG A 86 -12.67 7.10 -0.84
C ARG A 86 -12.45 5.66 -1.29
N LYS A 87 -11.38 5.40 -2.05
CA LYS A 87 -11.13 4.10 -2.68
C LYS A 87 -9.64 3.87 -2.92
N LEU A 88 -9.24 2.60 -3.01
CA LEU A 88 -7.94 2.16 -3.50
C LEU A 88 -8.12 1.28 -4.74
N ASP A 89 -7.33 1.52 -5.78
CA ASP A 89 -7.11 0.53 -6.84
C ASP A 89 -6.05 -0.51 -6.43
N PHE A 90 -5.75 -1.44 -7.33
CA PHE A 90 -4.77 -2.51 -7.07
C PHE A 90 -3.35 -1.99 -6.84
N GLU A 91 -2.91 -0.96 -7.58
CA GLU A 91 -1.56 -0.40 -7.42
C GLU A 91 -1.43 0.30 -6.06
N GLU A 92 -2.45 1.06 -5.67
CA GLU A 92 -2.52 1.70 -4.37
C GLU A 92 -2.58 0.68 -3.24
N PHE A 93 -3.37 -0.39 -3.41
CA PHE A 93 -3.40 -1.49 -2.46
C PHE A 93 -2.03 -2.15 -2.32
N ALA A 94 -1.38 -2.50 -3.44
CA ALA A 94 -0.06 -3.11 -3.45
C ALA A 94 0.98 -2.21 -2.77
N ALA A 95 0.98 -0.91 -3.05
CA ALA A 95 1.85 0.05 -2.37
C ALA A 95 1.60 0.12 -0.87
N SER A 96 0.34 0.02 -0.46
CA SER A 96 -0.07 0.10 0.94
C SER A 96 0.10 -1.20 1.72
N ALA A 97 0.24 -2.35 1.04
CA ALA A 97 0.35 -3.67 1.66
C ALA A 97 1.79 -4.07 1.99
N ASN A 98 2.78 -3.37 1.45
CA ASN A 98 4.20 -3.65 1.64
C ASN A 98 4.81 -2.82 2.78
N SER A 99 5.63 -3.47 3.61
CA SER A 99 6.40 -2.79 4.67
C SER A 99 7.79 -2.46 4.14
N VAL A 100 8.11 -1.17 3.99
CA VAL A 100 9.45 -0.71 3.59
C VAL A 100 10.53 -1.31 4.49
N TYR A 101 10.29 -1.33 5.81
CA TYR A 101 11.20 -1.96 6.77
C TYR A 101 11.49 -3.44 6.48
N GLN A 102 10.46 -4.22 6.11
CA GLN A 102 10.67 -5.63 5.74
C GLN A 102 11.42 -5.76 4.41
N MET A 103 11.26 -4.79 3.51
CA MET A 103 11.95 -4.77 2.21
C MET A 103 13.42 -4.38 2.35
N GLU A 104 13.76 -3.44 3.22
CA GLU A 104 15.14 -3.03 3.51
C GLU A 104 16.00 -4.18 4.05
N ALA A 105 15.35 -5.19 4.66
CA ALA A 105 16.01 -6.40 5.13
C ALA A 105 16.32 -7.42 4.01
N LEU A 106 15.84 -7.21 2.78
CA LEU A 106 16.11 -8.09 1.64
C LEU A 106 17.45 -7.76 0.99
N GLU A 107 18.20 -8.77 0.59
CA GLU A 107 19.46 -8.60 -0.17
C GLU A 107 19.26 -7.85 -1.50
N THR A 108 18.05 -7.92 -2.06
CA THR A 108 17.68 -7.25 -3.32
C THR A 108 17.19 -5.81 -3.12
N TRP A 109 17.20 -5.27 -1.89
CA TRP A 109 16.70 -3.93 -1.58
C TRP A 109 17.27 -2.85 -2.49
N GLU A 110 18.60 -2.80 -2.65
CA GLU A 110 19.26 -1.75 -3.43
C GLU A 110 18.81 -1.77 -4.90
N GLN A 111 18.63 -2.96 -5.47
CA GLN A 111 18.12 -3.14 -6.82
C GLN A 111 16.66 -2.65 -6.94
N HIS A 112 15.81 -3.00 -5.98
CA HIS A 112 14.41 -2.56 -5.94
C HIS A 112 14.30 -1.05 -5.76
N ALA A 113 15.02 -0.47 -4.80
CA ALA A 113 15.04 0.97 -4.55
C ALA A 113 15.53 1.74 -5.78
N ARG A 114 16.50 1.20 -6.53
CA ARG A 114 16.99 1.84 -7.75
C ARG A 114 16.00 1.85 -8.89
N ARG A 115 15.42 0.70 -9.18
CA ARG A 115 14.38 0.62 -10.21
C ARG A 115 13.14 1.43 -9.83
N ALA A 116 12.81 1.49 -8.55
CA ALA A 116 11.72 2.31 -8.03
C ALA A 116 12.01 3.81 -8.23
N TYR A 117 13.24 4.24 -7.95
CA TYR A 117 13.66 5.61 -8.21
C TYR A 117 13.55 5.94 -9.71
N GLU A 118 14.01 5.08 -10.61
CA GLU A 118 13.90 5.29 -12.06
C GLU A 118 12.43 5.43 -12.51
N LEU A 119 11.52 4.60 -11.97
CA LEU A 119 10.09 4.68 -12.23
C LEU A 119 9.43 5.92 -11.63
N PHE A 120 9.97 6.43 -10.53
CA PHE A 120 9.51 7.63 -9.86
C PHE A 120 10.01 8.91 -10.56
N ASP A 121 11.25 8.89 -11.04
CA ASP A 121 11.98 10.02 -11.63
C ASP A 121 11.77 10.14 -13.15
N SER A 122 11.13 9.15 -13.79
CA SER A 122 10.76 9.23 -15.21
C SER A 122 9.79 10.38 -15.54
N GLU A 123 9.33 11.14 -14.54
CA GLU A 123 8.57 12.40 -14.70
C GLU A 123 9.41 13.69 -14.51
N GLY A 124 10.71 13.63 -14.17
CA GLY A 124 11.56 14.82 -14.15
C GLY A 124 12.88 14.76 -13.38
N GLY A 125 13.95 14.30 -14.05
CA GLY A 125 15.32 14.79 -13.87
C GLY A 125 16.15 14.18 -12.73
N SER A 126 16.99 13.21 -13.10
CA SER A 126 18.07 12.58 -12.34
C SER A 126 18.83 13.52 -11.41
N ARG A 127 18.48 13.53 -10.11
CA ARG A 127 19.32 14.16 -9.07
C ARG A 127 19.11 13.71 -7.61
N PHE A 128 18.33 12.66 -7.33
CA PHE A 128 17.91 12.34 -5.95
C PHE A 128 18.06 10.89 -5.51
N PHE A 129 18.87 10.06 -6.17
CA PHE A 129 19.08 8.67 -5.74
C PHE A 129 19.43 8.48 -4.25
N PRO A 130 20.38 9.24 -3.64
CA PRO A 130 20.68 9.06 -2.22
C PRO A 130 19.56 9.57 -1.27
N TYR A 131 18.55 10.25 -1.81
CA TYR A 131 17.41 10.79 -1.06
C TYR A 131 16.11 10.03 -1.32
N PHE A 132 16.07 9.06 -2.23
CA PHE A 132 14.82 8.35 -2.56
C PHE A 132 14.24 7.58 -1.38
N SER A 133 15.10 6.96 -0.56
CA SER A 133 14.70 6.29 0.68
C SER A 133 14.12 7.25 1.72
N LEU A 134 14.41 8.56 1.66
CA LEU A 134 13.80 9.54 2.55
C LEU A 134 12.33 9.82 2.21
N PHE A 135 11.89 9.45 1.01
CA PHE A 135 10.49 9.53 0.60
C PHE A 135 9.69 8.26 0.92
N LEU A 136 10.34 7.18 1.38
CA LEU A 136 9.73 5.88 1.70
C LEU A 136 9.31 5.78 3.17
#